data_AF-A0A5D4GQ96-F1
#
_entry.id   AF-A0A5D4GQ96-F1
#
_cell.length_a   1.000
_cell.length_b   1.000
_cell.length_c   1.000
_cell.angle_alpha   90.00
_cell.angle_beta   90.00
_cell.angle_gamma   90.00
#
_symmetry.space_group_name_H-M   'P 1'
#
loop_
_entity.id
_entity.type
_entity.pdbx_description
1 polymer ?
#
loop_
_entity_poly.entity_id
_entity_poly.type
_entity_poly.pdbx_seq_one_letter_code
_entity_poly.pdbx_strand_id
1 'polypeptide(L)'
;MFFESIRSSREGLVAVGTVVMNRLESGQYPETVCGVVGQKNQFAPGVLSRQMNSKAMPDVMAAADAVLKGERHPAVKNAHHFHQAGLTFPYKNMHYVLEAGGNAFYEKRSRRSRQADQQVAEAKPAQEAVDTANAVVDSSTTMMSYDVKPQAADAIGALLANQTRPGTE
;
A
#
# COMPACT_ATOMS: atom_id res chain seq x y z
N MET A 1 4.75 14.35 -9.91
CA MET A 1 5.68 13.43 -9.22
C MET A 1 6.98 14.15 -8.82
N PHE A 2 7.86 14.54 -9.75
CA PHE A 2 9.17 15.18 -9.46
C PHE A 2 9.14 16.42 -8.55
N PHE A 3 8.19 17.33 -8.78
CA PHE A 3 8.06 18.57 -7.99
C PHE A 3 7.20 18.40 -6.73
N GLU A 4 6.50 17.27 -6.63
CA GLU A 4 5.45 17.05 -5.62
C GLU A 4 5.92 16.15 -4.48
N SER A 5 7.12 15.58 -4.56
CA SER A 5 7.62 14.59 -3.60
C SER A 5 9.13 14.64 -3.50
N ILE A 6 9.66 14.06 -2.43
CA ILE A 6 11.10 13.82 -2.30
C ILE A 6 11.53 12.86 -3.42
N ARG A 7 12.37 13.36 -4.33
CA ARG A 7 12.72 12.69 -5.59
C ARG A 7 13.48 11.37 -5.40
N SER A 8 14.17 11.20 -4.28
CA SER A 8 14.83 9.94 -3.91
C SER A 8 13.89 8.91 -3.27
N SER A 9 12.63 9.27 -3.01
CA SER A 9 11.62 8.36 -2.45
C SER A 9 10.76 7.78 -3.57
N ARG A 10 11.08 6.56 -4.02
CA ARG A 10 10.25 5.82 -4.99
C ARG A 10 8.81 5.68 -4.48
N GLU A 11 8.65 5.39 -3.20
CA GLU A 11 7.35 5.29 -2.54
C GLU A 11 6.53 6.58 -2.70
N GLY A 12 7.13 7.74 -2.40
CA GLY A 12 6.51 9.05 -2.58
C GLY A 12 6.15 9.37 -4.02
N LEU A 13 7.05 9.04 -4.95
CA LEU A 13 6.82 9.23 -6.38
C LEU A 13 5.59 8.42 -6.84
N VAL A 14 5.55 7.12 -6.54
CA VAL A 14 4.43 6.23 -6.89
C VAL A 14 3.15 6.66 -6.17
N ALA A 15 3.22 7.13 -4.93
CA ALA A 15 2.06 7.62 -4.19
C ALA A 15 1.43 8.88 -4.84
N VAL A 16 2.25 9.86 -5.23
CA VAL A 16 1.76 11.03 -6.00
C VAL A 16 1.21 10.60 -7.36
N GLY A 17 1.90 9.71 -8.06
CA GLY A 17 1.43 9.17 -9.34
C GLY A 17 0.07 8.49 -9.21
N THR A 18 -0.12 7.72 -8.14
CA THR A 18 -1.40 7.07 -7.80
C THR A 18 -2.52 8.10 -7.62
N VAL A 19 -2.28 9.21 -6.92
CA VAL A 19 -3.29 10.28 -6.80
C VAL A 19 -3.68 10.86 -8.16
N VAL A 20 -2.71 11.08 -9.06
CA VAL A 20 -2.99 11.59 -10.41
C VAL A 20 -3.88 10.61 -11.18
N MET A 21 -3.57 9.31 -11.10
CA MET A 21 -4.37 8.28 -11.78
C MET A 21 -5.75 8.08 -11.15
N ASN A 22 -5.86 8.13 -9.83
CA ASN A 22 -7.16 8.09 -9.15
C ASN A 22 -8.05 9.26 -9.59
N ARG A 23 -7.48 10.47 -9.70
CA ARG A 23 -8.20 11.65 -10.20
C ARG A 23 -8.69 11.42 -11.62
N LEU A 24 -7.81 10.94 -12.51
CA LEU A 24 -8.14 10.61 -13.90
C LEU A 24 -9.29 9.60 -13.99
N GLU A 25 -9.25 8.54 -13.18
CA GLU A 25 -10.21 7.44 -13.20
C GLU A 25 -11.56 7.80 -12.53
N SER A 26 -11.59 8.80 -11.65
CA SER A 26 -12.79 9.12 -10.85
C SER A 26 -13.94 9.80 -11.62
N GLY A 27 -13.68 10.33 -12.81
CA GLY A 27 -14.64 11.15 -13.56
C GLY A 27 -14.96 12.53 -12.94
N GLN A 28 -14.36 12.88 -11.80
CA GLN A 28 -14.53 14.18 -11.13
C GLN A 28 -13.47 15.22 -11.55
N TYR A 29 -12.46 14.78 -12.27
CA TYR A 29 -11.34 15.58 -12.75
C TYR A 29 -11.24 15.46 -14.28
N PRO A 30 -10.42 16.29 -14.94
CA PRO A 30 -10.21 16.19 -16.38
C PRO A 30 -9.81 14.78 -16.83
N GLU A 31 -10.28 14.39 -18.02
CA GLU A 31 -10.13 13.04 -18.57
C GLU A 31 -8.74 12.75 -19.18
N THR A 32 -7.76 13.62 -18.94
CA THR A 32 -6.38 13.42 -19.40
C THR A 32 -5.39 13.66 -18.29
N VAL A 33 -4.26 12.95 -18.31
CA VAL A 33 -3.17 13.15 -17.33
C VAL A 33 -2.71 14.61 -17.33
N CYS A 34 -2.48 15.21 -18.52
CA CYS A 34 -2.13 16.62 -18.67
C CYS A 34 -3.19 17.55 -18.09
N GLY A 35 -4.47 17.24 -18.29
CA GLY A 35 -5.58 17.99 -17.71
C GLY A 35 -5.58 17.94 -16.18
N VAL A 36 -5.35 16.77 -15.58
CA VAL A 36 -5.24 16.61 -14.12
C VAL A 36 -4.05 17.38 -13.57
N VAL A 37 -2.85 17.17 -14.10
CA VAL A 37 -1.64 17.84 -13.58
C VAL A 37 -1.62 19.34 -13.87
N GLY A 38 -2.30 19.78 -14.93
CA GLY A 38 -2.39 21.19 -15.33
C GLY A 38 -3.46 21.99 -14.58
N GLN A 39 -4.23 21.37 -13.68
CA GLN A 39 -5.25 22.10 -12.93
C GLN A 39 -4.63 23.23 -12.08
N LYS A 40 -5.23 24.42 -12.19
CA LYS A 40 -4.78 25.62 -11.48
C LYS A 40 -4.69 25.37 -9.97
N ASN A 41 -3.53 25.66 -9.38
CA ASN A 41 -3.24 25.56 -7.94
C ASN A 41 -3.35 24.15 -7.33
N GLN A 42 -3.38 23.09 -8.14
CA GLN A 42 -3.48 21.71 -7.64
C GLN A 42 -2.12 21.01 -7.51
N PHE A 43 -1.12 21.49 -8.24
CA PHE A 43 0.25 20.99 -8.31
C PHE A 43 1.23 22.18 -8.32
N ALA A 44 2.53 21.89 -8.19
CA ALA A 44 3.58 22.89 -8.13
C ALA A 44 3.51 23.90 -9.30
N PRO A 45 3.74 25.19 -9.06
CA PRO A 45 3.76 26.19 -10.11
C PRO A 45 4.75 25.84 -11.22
N GLY A 46 4.26 25.81 -12.46
CA GLY A 46 5.04 25.47 -13.65
C GLY A 46 5.31 23.97 -13.83
N VAL A 47 4.52 23.08 -13.22
CA VAL A 47 4.67 21.60 -13.35
C VAL A 47 4.76 21.11 -14.79
N LEU A 48 4.10 21.80 -15.74
CA LEU A 48 4.10 21.44 -17.17
C LEU A 48 5.23 22.10 -17.99
N SER A 49 5.89 23.13 -17.47
CA SER A 49 6.83 23.97 -18.25
C SER A 49 8.24 24.01 -17.68
N ARG A 50 8.40 23.74 -16.38
CA ARG A 50 9.71 23.80 -15.71
C ARG A 50 10.52 22.56 -16.02
N GLN A 51 11.78 22.77 -16.35
CA GLN A 51 12.74 21.68 -16.54
C GLN A 51 12.96 20.89 -15.25
N MET A 52 13.06 19.57 -15.38
CA MET A 52 13.40 18.65 -14.29
C MET A 52 14.90 18.35 -14.34
N ASN A 53 15.69 19.03 -13.49
CA ASN A 53 17.14 18.85 -13.42
C ASN A 53 17.52 18.19 -12.09
N SER A 54 17.90 16.90 -12.11
CA SER A 54 18.33 16.16 -10.92
C SER A 54 19.09 14.88 -11.28
N LYS A 55 19.99 14.43 -10.40
CA LYS A 55 20.61 13.10 -10.49
C LYS A 55 19.59 11.97 -10.30
N ALA A 56 18.46 12.23 -9.65
CA ALA A 56 17.38 11.25 -9.41
C ALA A 56 16.42 11.10 -10.60
N MET A 57 16.70 11.71 -11.77
CA MET A 57 15.82 11.60 -12.94
C MET A 57 15.56 10.15 -13.40
N PRO A 58 16.53 9.22 -13.38
CA PRO A 58 16.24 7.82 -13.72
C PRO A 58 15.15 7.20 -12.84
N ASP A 59 15.21 7.41 -11.52
CA ASP A 59 14.22 6.87 -10.58
C ASP A 59 12.84 7.50 -10.77
N VAL A 60 12.81 8.81 -11.05
CA VAL A 60 11.58 9.55 -11.33
C VAL A 60 10.90 9.03 -12.60
N MET A 61 11.67 8.81 -13.66
CA MET A 61 11.15 8.26 -14.92
C MET A 61 10.67 6.82 -14.74
N ALA A 62 11.46 5.98 -14.06
CA ALA A 62 11.08 4.59 -13.79
C ALA A 62 9.78 4.50 -12.97
N ALA A 63 9.62 5.34 -11.94
CA ALA A 63 8.38 5.40 -11.17
C ALA A 63 7.19 5.90 -12.01
N ALA A 64 7.41 6.91 -12.87
CA ALA A 64 6.36 7.43 -13.74
C ALA A 64 5.90 6.37 -14.75
N ASP A 65 6.83 5.69 -15.41
CA ASP A 65 6.53 4.61 -16.34
C ASP A 65 5.77 3.47 -15.67
N ALA A 66 6.14 3.10 -14.45
CA ALA A 66 5.46 2.04 -13.73
C ALA A 66 4.02 2.43 -13.37
N VAL A 67 3.79 3.66 -12.93
CA VAL A 67 2.43 4.18 -12.66
C VAL A 67 1.59 4.22 -13.94
N LEU A 68 2.15 4.68 -15.06
CA LEU A 68 1.47 4.69 -16.36
C LEU A 68 1.12 3.26 -16.84
N LYS A 69 1.93 2.26 -16.48
CA LYS A 69 1.66 0.83 -16.73
C LYS A 69 0.64 0.21 -15.76
N GLY A 70 0.19 0.95 -14.75
CA GLY A 70 -0.82 0.49 -13.79
C GLY A 70 -0.32 0.23 -12.37
N GLU A 71 0.96 0.49 -12.05
CA GLU A 71 1.41 0.44 -10.64
C GLU A 71 0.62 1.47 -9.81
N ARG A 72 0.11 1.03 -8.67
CA ARG A 72 -0.61 1.88 -7.71
C ARG A 72 -0.04 1.62 -6.32
N HIS A 73 0.08 2.68 -5.53
CA HIS A 73 0.53 2.57 -4.16
C HIS A 73 -0.59 1.97 -3.28
N PRO A 74 -0.40 0.80 -2.65
CA PRO A 74 -1.48 0.07 -2.00
C PRO A 74 -2.12 0.85 -0.84
N ALA A 75 -1.32 1.64 -0.10
CA ALA A 75 -1.83 2.43 1.02
C ALA A 75 -2.51 3.76 0.60
N VAL A 76 -2.31 4.24 -0.63
CA VAL A 76 -2.97 5.48 -1.11
C VAL A 76 -4.46 5.23 -1.35
N LYS A 77 -4.85 3.99 -1.69
CA LYS A 77 -6.24 3.59 -1.93
C LYS A 77 -6.94 4.57 -2.87
N ASN A 78 -8.06 5.16 -2.46
CA ASN A 78 -8.86 6.11 -3.24
C ASN A 78 -8.53 7.58 -2.93
N ALA A 79 -7.39 7.87 -2.29
CA ALA A 79 -7.03 9.24 -1.98
C ALA A 79 -6.82 10.06 -3.27
N HIS A 80 -7.47 11.23 -3.32
CA HIS A 80 -7.34 12.20 -4.40
C HIS A 80 -6.51 13.42 -3.99
N HIS A 81 -6.08 13.49 -2.73
CA HIS A 81 -5.47 14.68 -2.16
C HIS A 81 -4.23 14.33 -1.34
N PHE A 82 -3.31 15.29 -1.30
CA PHE A 82 -2.17 15.26 -0.43
C PHE A 82 -1.75 16.69 -0.08
N HIS A 83 -0.91 16.84 0.92
CA HIS A 83 -0.17 18.05 1.21
C HIS A 83 1.16 17.67 1.85
N GLN A 84 2.05 18.64 2.02
CA GLN A 84 3.29 18.44 2.76
C GLN A 84 3.02 17.88 4.16
N ALA A 85 3.74 16.82 4.53
CA ALA A 85 3.64 16.19 5.84
C ALA A 85 3.98 17.18 6.96
N GLY A 86 3.38 16.98 8.13
CA GLY A 86 3.53 17.87 9.29
C GLY A 86 2.69 19.16 9.23
N LEU A 87 2.10 19.53 8.09
CA LEU A 87 1.13 20.62 8.04
C LEU A 87 -0.23 20.16 8.57
N THR A 88 -0.87 21.01 9.36
CA THR A 88 -2.22 20.77 9.88
C THR A 88 -3.19 21.80 9.32
N PHE A 89 -4.35 21.33 8.87
CA PHE A 89 -5.43 22.17 8.34
C PHE A 89 -6.68 22.00 9.20
N PRO A 90 -7.48 23.05 9.40
CA PRO A 90 -8.65 23.02 10.29
C PRO A 90 -9.86 22.25 9.73
N TYR A 91 -9.69 21.51 8.63
CA TYR A 91 -10.79 20.81 7.97
C TYR A 91 -11.04 19.43 8.57
N LYS A 92 -12.28 19.19 9.00
CA LYS A 92 -12.70 17.93 9.64
C LYS A 92 -13.02 16.80 8.66
N ASN A 93 -12.90 17.05 7.36
CA ASN A 93 -13.24 16.09 6.30
C ASN A 93 -12.02 15.41 5.68
N MET A 94 -10.80 15.69 6.17
CA MET A 94 -9.58 15.07 5.65
C MET A 94 -9.30 13.78 6.41
N HIS A 95 -9.42 12.64 5.74
CA HIS A 95 -9.12 11.33 6.30
C HIS A 95 -7.78 10.84 5.75
N TYR A 96 -6.73 10.94 6.55
CA TYR A 96 -5.38 10.53 6.17
C TYR A 96 -5.27 9.01 6.02
N VAL A 97 -4.50 8.57 5.03
CA VAL A 97 -4.32 7.15 4.70
C VAL A 97 -2.86 6.72 4.64
N LEU A 98 -1.95 7.66 4.35
CA LEU A 98 -0.52 7.40 4.18
C LEU A 98 0.28 8.68 4.41
N GLU A 99 1.47 8.56 4.99
CA GLU A 99 2.52 9.58 4.89
C GLU A 99 3.71 8.98 4.15
N ALA A 100 4.11 9.57 3.01
CA ALA A 100 5.21 9.07 2.18
C ALA A 100 5.83 10.19 1.34
N GLY A 101 7.14 10.13 1.10
CA GLY A 101 7.85 11.07 0.23
C GLY A 101 7.72 12.55 0.63
N GLY A 102 7.54 12.82 1.92
CA GLY A 102 7.34 14.18 2.47
C GLY A 102 5.90 14.69 2.39
N ASN A 103 4.92 13.84 2.04
CA ASN A 103 3.52 14.21 1.95
C ASN A 103 2.62 13.33 2.82
N ALA A 104 1.52 13.90 3.28
CA ALA A 104 0.40 13.19 3.87
C ALA A 104 -0.75 13.12 2.85
N PHE A 105 -1.21 11.90 2.56
CA PHE A 105 -2.26 11.58 1.59
C PHE A 105 -3.59 11.36 2.30
N TYR A 106 -4.68 11.85 1.72
CA TYR A 106 -6.00 11.78 2.36
C TYR A 106 -7.17 11.77 1.37
N GLU A 107 -8.27 11.19 1.85
CA GLU A 107 -9.58 11.24 1.23
C GLU A 107 -10.37 12.42 1.83
N LYS A 108 -11.17 13.11 1.00
CA LYS A 108 -12.17 14.05 1.52
C LYS A 108 -13.49 13.33 1.74
N ARG A 109 -13.91 13.19 2.99
CA ARG A 109 -15.14 12.48 3.37
C ARG A 109 -16.27 13.44 3.72
N SER A 110 -17.43 13.24 3.12
CA SER A 110 -18.64 14.00 3.47
C SER A 110 -19.07 13.75 4.93
N ARG A 111 -19.96 14.59 5.48
CA ARG A 111 -20.54 14.31 6.82
C ARG A 111 -21.22 12.95 6.87
N ARG A 112 -21.97 12.61 5.81
CA ARG A 112 -22.71 11.36 5.67
C ARG A 112 -21.79 10.14 5.65
N SER A 113 -20.72 10.18 4.84
CA SER A 113 -19.78 9.07 4.76
C SER A 113 -19.03 8.86 6.07
N ARG A 114 -18.66 9.95 6.78
CA ARG A 114 -18.05 9.84 8.11
C ARG A 114 -18.98 9.19 9.15
N GLN A 115 -20.27 9.52 9.12
CA GLN A 115 -21.25 8.89 10.00
C GLN A 115 -21.45 7.40 9.67
N ALA A 116 -21.47 7.04 8.39
CA ALA A 116 -21.54 5.65 7.96
C ALA A 116 -20.30 4.86 8.44
N ASP A 117 -19.09 5.40 8.29
CA ASP A 117 -17.86 4.75 8.79
C ASP A 117 -17.87 4.58 10.31
N GLN A 118 -18.35 5.59 11.04
CA GLN A 118 -18.49 5.52 12.51
C GLN A 118 -19.49 4.43 12.92
N GLN A 119 -20.64 4.34 12.23
CA GLN A 119 -21.62 3.28 12.48
C GLN A 119 -21.07 1.88 12.14
N VAL A 120 -20.25 1.75 11.10
CA VAL A 120 -19.59 0.47 10.76
C VAL A 120 -18.51 0.11 11.79
N ALA A 121 -17.74 1.08 12.27
CA ALA A 121 -16.72 0.88 13.30
C ALA A 121 -17.34 0.57 14.67
N GLU A 122 -18.47 1.19 15.00
CA GLU A 122 -19.19 1.03 16.26
C GLU A 122 -20.12 -0.20 16.26
N ALA A 123 -20.54 -0.68 15.09
CA ALA A 123 -21.12 -2.01 14.92
C ALA A 123 -20.07 -3.14 14.97
N LYS A 124 -18.77 -2.79 15.09
CA LYS A 124 -17.67 -3.73 15.23
C LYS A 124 -17.11 -3.73 16.67
N PRO A 125 -17.91 -4.16 17.66
CA PRO A 125 -17.33 -4.99 18.72
C PRO A 125 -18.13 -6.28 18.93
N ALA A 126 -17.40 -7.34 19.32
CA ALA A 126 -17.87 -8.65 19.81
C ALA A 126 -18.14 -9.76 18.78
N GLN A 127 -17.16 -10.14 17.96
CA GLN A 127 -17.00 -11.54 17.53
C GLN A 127 -15.51 -11.88 17.34
N GLU A 128 -14.74 -11.91 18.43
CA GLU A 128 -13.42 -12.58 18.47
C GLU A 128 -13.00 -12.82 19.93
N ALA A 129 -13.85 -13.50 20.70
CA ALA A 129 -13.47 -14.13 21.98
C ALA A 129 -14.58 -15.09 22.43
N VAL A 130 -14.52 -16.35 22.00
CA VAL A 130 -14.96 -17.53 22.76
C VAL A 130 -14.59 -18.78 21.95
N ASP A 131 -13.46 -19.43 22.26
CA ASP A 131 -13.51 -20.84 22.64
C ASP A 131 -12.17 -21.29 23.26
N THR A 132 -12.03 -21.10 24.57
CA THR A 132 -11.10 -21.90 25.37
C THR A 132 -11.81 -22.39 26.63
N ALA A 133 -11.85 -23.73 26.70
CA ALA A 133 -11.91 -24.57 27.89
C ALA A 133 -13.26 -24.77 28.60
N ASN A 134 -13.86 -25.95 28.38
CA ASN A 134 -14.16 -26.85 29.50
C ASN A 134 -14.31 -28.32 29.05
N ALA A 135 -13.26 -29.13 29.25
CA ALA A 135 -13.36 -30.56 29.55
C ALA A 135 -12.00 -31.07 30.07
N VAL A 136 -11.88 -31.12 31.40
CA VAL A 136 -10.97 -32.00 32.15
C VAL A 136 -11.95 -32.99 32.82
N VAL A 137 -11.91 -34.32 32.66
CA VAL A 137 -10.85 -35.31 32.89
C VAL A 137 -11.29 -36.64 32.25
N ASP A 138 -10.42 -37.34 31.54
CA ASP A 138 -10.14 -38.75 31.83
C ASP A 138 -8.73 -39.11 31.35
N SER A 139 -7.93 -39.66 32.25
CA SER A 139 -6.52 -39.97 32.04
C SER A 139 -6.40 -41.42 31.63
N SER A 140 -5.94 -41.68 30.41
CA SER A 140 -5.30 -42.95 30.03
C SER A 140 -4.31 -42.72 28.90
N THR A 141 -3.04 -42.67 29.29
CA THR A 141 -1.89 -43.34 28.66
C THR A 141 -1.92 -43.52 27.13
N THR A 142 -0.99 -42.85 26.42
CA THR A 142 0.07 -43.46 25.58
C THR A 142 0.72 -42.36 24.73
N MET A 143 1.97 -42.02 25.03
CA MET A 143 2.89 -41.42 24.05
C MET A 143 3.22 -42.49 23.01
N MET A 144 2.96 -42.26 21.72
CA MET A 144 3.77 -42.79 20.61
C MET A 144 3.42 -42.12 19.26
N SER A 145 4.47 -41.59 18.62
CA SER A 145 4.78 -41.54 17.18
C SER A 145 3.67 -41.26 16.16
N TYR A 146 3.83 -40.15 15.43
CA TYR A 146 3.17 -39.96 14.13
C TYR A 146 3.91 -40.76 13.06
N ASP A 147 3.28 -41.84 12.61
CA ASP A 147 3.54 -42.53 11.35
C ASP A 147 3.25 -41.57 10.18
N VAL A 148 4.31 -41.14 9.48
CA VAL A 148 4.20 -40.48 8.17
C VAL A 148 4.17 -41.56 7.10
N LYS A 149 3.01 -41.77 6.48
CA LYS A 149 2.90 -42.53 5.22
C LYS A 149 3.54 -41.71 4.09
N PRO A 150 4.53 -42.22 3.35
CA PRO A 150 5.14 -41.50 2.24
C PRO A 150 4.38 -41.84 0.96
N GLN A 151 3.83 -40.83 0.28
CA GLN A 151 3.54 -40.99 -1.14
C GLN A 151 3.66 -39.67 -1.90
N ALA A 152 4.47 -39.75 -2.97
CA ALA A 152 4.84 -38.71 -3.94
C ALA A 152 5.79 -37.60 -3.45
N ALA A 153 7.07 -37.94 -3.29
CA ALA A 153 8.13 -36.96 -3.47
C ALA A 153 8.29 -36.67 -4.97
N ASP A 154 8.10 -35.42 -5.38
CA ASP A 154 8.39 -34.95 -6.73
C ASP A 154 9.87 -35.15 -7.09
N ALA A 155 10.14 -35.43 -8.37
CA ALA A 155 11.44 -35.84 -8.93
C ALA A 155 12.63 -34.89 -8.66
N ILE A 156 12.40 -33.71 -8.08
CA ILE A 156 13.45 -32.75 -7.71
C ILE A 156 14.06 -33.09 -6.33
N GLY A 157 13.30 -33.72 -5.43
CA GLY A 157 13.75 -34.04 -4.07
C GLY A 157 14.76 -35.20 -3.98
N ALA A 158 14.79 -36.08 -4.98
CA ALA A 158 15.68 -37.25 -5.00
C ALA A 158 17.13 -36.95 -5.40
N LEU A 159 17.39 -35.80 -6.05
CA LEU A 159 18.73 -35.43 -6.53
C LEU A 159 19.61 -34.73 -5.46
N LEU A 160 19.00 -34.20 -4.40
CA LEU A 160 19.72 -33.53 -3.31
C LEU A 160 20.19 -34.50 -2.20
N ALA A 161 19.71 -35.75 -2.20
CA ALA A 161 20.07 -36.75 -1.19
C ALA A 161 21.40 -37.48 -1.47
N ASN A 162 21.96 -37.37 -2.69
CA ASN A 162 23.18 -38.07 -3.09
C ASN A 162 24.45 -37.20 -3.09
N GLN A 163 24.41 -35.96 -2.58
CA GLN A 163 25.61 -35.15 -2.42
C GLN A 163 26.21 -35.33 -1.03
N THR A 164 27.19 -36.21 -0.96
CA THR A 164 28.09 -36.42 0.18
C THR A 164 28.79 -35.09 0.50
N ARG A 165 28.53 -34.53 1.68
CA ARG A 165 29.30 -33.40 2.23
C ARG A 165 30.63 -33.92 2.78
N PRO A 166 31.81 -33.49 2.28
CA PRO A 166 33.06 -33.74 2.99
C PRO A 166 33.11 -32.83 4.24
N GLY A 167 33.32 -33.48 5.38
CA GLY A 167 33.46 -32.85 6.68
C GLY A 167 34.78 -32.09 6.83
N THR A 168 34.74 -31.21 7.82
CA THR A 168 35.83 -30.42 8.39
C THR A 168 37.02 -31.25 8.87
N GLU A 169 38.23 -30.79 8.52
CA GLU A 169 39.39 -30.72 9.40
C GLU A 169 40.01 -29.32 9.28
#